data_AF-A0A0N9I2R0-F1
#
_entry.id   AF-A0A0N9I2R0-F1
#
_cell.length_a   1.000
_cell.length_b   1.000
_cell.length_c   1.000
_cell.angle_alpha   90.00
_cell.angle_beta   90.00
_cell.angle_gamma   90.00
#
_symmetry.space_group_name_H-M   'P 1'
#
loop_
_entity.id
_entity.type
_entity.pdbx_description
1 polymer ?
#
loop_
_entity_poly.entity_id
_entity_poly.type
_entity_poly.pdbx_seq_one_letter_code
_entity_poly.pdbx_strand_id
1 'polypeptide(L)'
;MKAGRVVLILTCLVVAGLGTWFVLAQWDVANRVATVSSALGAVAAVGVAIWAALRTTSGNSVRASRTGNATARGSGSSANTGVRVSGASGALRADRTGEATASGGGSANTGVDG
;
A
#
# COMPACT_ATOMS: atom_id res chain seq x y z
N MET A 1 14.76 4.21 8.40
CA MET A 1 14.86 4.40 6.94
C MET A 1 14.00 3.33 6.27
N LYS A 2 13.04 3.72 5.42
CA LYS A 2 11.97 2.85 4.92
C LYS A 2 12.57 1.67 4.13
N ALA A 3 12.33 0.43 4.55
CA ALA A 3 12.88 -0.79 3.93
C ALA A 3 12.70 -0.81 2.40
N GLY A 4 11.59 -0.28 1.88
CA GLY A 4 11.37 -0.14 0.44
C GLY A 4 12.39 0.73 -0.31
N ARG A 5 12.96 1.74 0.35
CA ARG A 5 14.02 2.58 -0.25
C ARG A 5 15.35 1.82 -0.33
N VAL A 6 15.64 0.98 0.67
CA VAL A 6 16.83 0.11 0.69
C VAL A 6 16.72 -0.94 -0.40
N VAL A 7 15.56 -1.60 -0.52
CA VAL A 7 15.29 -2.58 -1.59
C VAL A 7 15.43 -1.93 -2.95
N LEU A 8 14.86 -0.75 -3.17
CA LEU A 8 14.96 -0.06 -4.46
C LEU A 8 16.41 0.31 -4.82
N ILE A 9 17.20 0.78 -3.85
CA ILE A 9 18.62 1.09 -4.05
C ILE A 9 19.41 -0.18 -4.35
N LEU A 10 19.17 -1.27 -3.62
CA LEU A 10 19.82 -2.57 -3.84
C LEU A 10 19.47 -3.14 -5.22
N THR A 11 18.21 -3.11 -5.62
CA THR A 11 17.79 -3.55 -6.95
C THR A 11 18.40 -2.68 -8.04
N CYS A 12 18.45 -1.35 -7.85
CA CYS A 12 19.07 -0.45 -8.81
C CYS A 12 20.59 -0.71 -8.95
N LEU A 13 21.28 -0.97 -7.84
CA LEU A 13 22.70 -1.34 -7.84
C LEU A 13 22.96 -2.69 -8.50
N VAL A 14 22.11 -3.70 -8.28
CA VAL A 14 22.22 -5.01 -8.92
C VAL A 14 21.97 -4.89 -10.42
N VAL A 15 20.95 -4.13 -10.84
CA VAL A 15 20.66 -3.89 -12.27
C VAL A 15 21.78 -3.11 -12.94
N ALA A 16 22.31 -2.07 -12.29
CA ALA A 16 23.44 -1.30 -12.81
C ALA A 16 24.70 -2.15 -12.92
N GLY A 17 25.03 -2.94 -11.89
CA GLY A 17 26.18 -3.84 -11.89
C GLY A 17 26.09 -4.92 -12.97
N LEU A 18 24.91 -5.54 -13.12
CA LEU A 18 24.63 -6.50 -14.19
C LEU A 18 24.69 -5.83 -15.57
N GLY A 19 24.16 -4.62 -15.72
CA GLY A 19 24.21 -3.85 -16.97
C GLY A 19 25.64 -3.49 -17.37
N THR A 20 26.45 -2.99 -16.44
CA THR A 20 27.88 -2.71 -16.66
C THR A 20 28.64 -3.98 -17.02
N TRP A 21 28.38 -5.09 -16.32
CA TRP A 21 28.98 -6.39 -16.63
C TRP A 21 28.58 -6.87 -18.03
N PHE A 22 27.32 -6.68 -18.44
CA PHE A 22 26.84 -7.03 -19.77
C PHE A 22 27.48 -6.21 -20.88
N VAL A 23 27.64 -4.89 -20.68
CA VAL A 23 28.32 -4.02 -21.66
C VAL A 23 29.79 -4.40 -21.83
N LEU A 24 30.46 -4.80 -20.73
CA LEU A 24 31.84 -5.30 -20.79
C LEU A 24 31.94 -6.68 -21.42
N ALA A 25 30.99 -7.59 -21.14
CA ALA A 25 30.95 -8.94 -21.73
C ALA A 25 30.48 -8.94 -23.20
N GLN A 26 29.76 -7.91 -23.64
CA GLN A 26 29.28 -7.78 -25.02
C GLN A 26 30.40 -7.59 -26.06
N TRP A 27 31.60 -7.21 -25.64
CA TRP A 27 32.75 -7.13 -26.54
C TRP A 27 33.35 -8.50 -26.90
N ASP A 28 33.02 -9.56 -26.14
CA ASP A 28 33.73 -10.84 -26.26
C ASP A 28 32.92 -11.93 -27.01
N VAL A 29 31.58 -11.84 -27.11
CA VAL A 29 30.79 -12.99 -27.62
C VAL A 29 29.58 -12.61 -28.50
N ALA A 30 29.85 -12.41 -29.79
CA ALA A 30 28.82 -12.23 -30.83
C ALA A 30 27.87 -13.44 -31.01
N ASN A 31 28.17 -14.62 -30.43
CA ASN A 31 27.40 -15.86 -30.61
C ASN A 31 26.56 -16.29 -29.38
N ARG A 32 26.51 -15.51 -28.28
CA ARG A 32 25.77 -15.88 -27.05
C ARG A 32 24.52 -15.04 -26.76
N VAL A 33 24.10 -14.23 -27.73
CA VAL A 33 23.01 -13.26 -27.56
C VAL A 33 21.69 -13.94 -27.14
N ALA A 34 21.36 -15.11 -27.69
CA ALA A 34 20.10 -15.81 -27.38
C ALA A 34 20.04 -16.41 -25.96
N THR A 35 21.17 -16.94 -25.47
CA THR A 35 21.26 -17.47 -24.10
C THR A 35 21.25 -16.33 -23.08
N VAL A 36 21.93 -15.24 -23.42
CA VAL A 36 21.99 -14.01 -22.62
C VAL A 36 20.61 -13.36 -22.49
N SER A 37 19.87 -13.24 -23.59
CA SER A 37 18.53 -12.64 -23.57
C SER A 37 17.54 -13.49 -22.76
N SER A 38 17.65 -14.81 -22.80
CA SER A 38 16.85 -15.72 -21.98
C SER A 38 17.17 -15.59 -20.48
N ALA A 39 18.46 -15.49 -20.14
CA ALA A 39 18.90 -15.28 -18.76
C ALA A 39 18.43 -13.93 -18.20
N LEU A 40 18.51 -12.85 -19.01
CA LEU A 40 17.98 -11.54 -18.66
C LEU A 40 16.46 -11.56 -18.47
N GLY A 41 15.74 -12.25 -19.34
CA GLY A 41 14.29 -12.46 -19.20
C GLY A 41 13.93 -13.17 -17.90
N ALA A 42 14.68 -14.22 -17.53
CA ALA A 42 14.49 -14.93 -16.26
C ALA A 42 14.76 -14.04 -15.05
N VAL A 43 15.84 -13.25 -15.07
CA VAL A 43 16.15 -12.29 -13.98
C VAL A 43 15.08 -11.22 -13.87
N ALA A 44 14.60 -10.68 -14.98
CA ALA A 44 13.51 -9.71 -15.01
C ALA A 44 12.21 -10.32 -14.43
N ALA A 45 11.87 -11.55 -14.82
CA ALA A 45 10.71 -12.26 -14.30
C ALA A 45 10.80 -12.48 -12.78
N VAL A 46 11.96 -12.86 -12.27
CA VAL A 46 12.21 -12.99 -10.82
C VAL A 46 12.07 -11.63 -10.12
N GLY A 47 12.60 -10.56 -10.71
CA GLY A 47 12.43 -9.20 -10.18
C GLY A 47 10.96 -8.78 -10.09
N VAL A 48 10.17 -9.06 -11.14
CA VAL A 48 8.72 -8.79 -11.16
C VAL A 48 7.98 -9.67 -10.16
N ALA A 49 8.35 -10.95 -10.02
CA ALA A 49 7.74 -11.86 -9.05
C ALA A 49 7.99 -11.42 -7.62
N ILE A 50 9.22 -11.01 -7.28
CA ILE A 50 9.57 -10.46 -5.96
C ILE A 50 8.83 -9.14 -5.73
N TRP A 51 8.78 -8.25 -6.72
CA TRP A 51 8.04 -7.00 -6.61
C TRP A 51 6.54 -7.25 -6.40
N ALA A 52 5.95 -8.21 -7.11
CA ALA A 52 4.56 -8.62 -6.94
C ALA A 52 4.30 -9.25 -5.55
N ALA A 53 5.21 -10.10 -5.06
CA ALA A 53 5.12 -10.69 -3.73
C ALA A 53 5.27 -9.64 -2.61
N LEU A 54 6.11 -8.63 -2.82
CA LEU A 54 6.28 -7.50 -1.90
C LEU A 54 5.15 -6.48 -1.97
N ARG A 55 4.32 -6.50 -3.03
CA ARG A 55 3.00 -5.85 -3.02
C ARG A 55 2.04 -6.65 -2.14
N THR A 56 2.41 -6.89 -0.88
CA THR A 56 1.41 -7.09 0.17
C THR A 56 0.49 -5.88 0.12
N THR A 57 -0.79 -6.11 -0.17
CA THR A 57 -1.84 -5.11 -0.16
C THR A 57 -1.81 -4.40 1.18
N SER A 58 -1.07 -3.30 1.26
CA SER A 58 -1.03 -2.40 2.41
C SER A 58 -2.32 -1.59 2.38
N GLY A 59 -3.43 -2.30 2.55
CA GLY A 59 -4.71 -1.70 2.82
C GLY A 59 -4.58 -1.01 4.17
N ASN A 60 -4.93 0.28 4.24
CA ASN A 60 -4.94 0.97 5.52
C ASN A 60 -6.13 0.42 6.33
N SER A 61 -5.90 -0.59 7.16
CA SER A 61 -6.93 -1.16 8.03
C SER A 61 -7.22 -0.18 9.15
N VAL A 62 -8.50 0.17 9.33
CA VAL A 62 -8.92 1.20 10.27
C VAL A 62 -9.81 0.55 11.31
N ARG A 63 -9.44 0.71 12.58
CA ARG A 63 -10.21 0.17 13.70
C ARG A 63 -10.62 1.28 14.66
N ALA A 64 -11.92 1.55 14.73
CA ALA A 64 -12.51 2.36 15.79
C ALA A 64 -12.91 1.43 16.94
N SER A 65 -12.46 1.72 18.16
CA SER A 65 -12.91 0.94 19.32
C SER A 65 -13.09 1.75 20.57
N ARG A 66 -14.07 1.38 21.40
CA ARG A 66 -14.44 2.12 22.62
C ARG A 66 -14.76 3.58 22.31
N THR A 67 -15.54 3.81 21.24
CA THR A 67 -16.00 5.16 20.89
C THR A 67 -17.12 5.57 21.84
N GLY A 68 -17.16 6.86 22.21
CA GLY A 68 -18.21 7.41 23.07
C GLY A 68 -19.49 7.73 22.29
N ASN A 69 -20.48 8.31 22.98
CA ASN A 69 -21.74 8.70 22.36
C ASN A 69 -21.58 9.96 21.50
N ALA A 70 -22.16 9.96 20.30
CA ALA A 70 -22.17 11.10 19.39
C ALA A 70 -23.58 11.69 19.31
N THR A 71 -23.73 12.99 19.53
CA THR A 71 -25.03 13.66 19.39
C THR A 71 -24.93 14.89 18.51
N ALA A 72 -25.65 14.89 17.39
CA ALA A 72 -25.78 16.04 16.49
C ALA A 72 -27.20 16.60 16.57
N ARG A 73 -27.33 17.91 16.82
CA ARG A 73 -28.63 18.60 16.90
C ARG A 73 -28.64 19.79 15.95
N GLY A 74 -29.64 19.84 15.07
CA GLY A 74 -29.86 20.95 14.15
C GLY A 74 -29.30 20.71 12.76
N SER A 75 -29.85 21.46 11.80
CA SER A 75 -29.53 21.35 10.37
C SER A 75 -28.04 21.60 10.13
N GLY A 76 -27.39 20.69 9.40
CA GLY A 76 -25.98 20.80 9.04
C GLY A 76 -24.99 20.45 10.16
N SER A 77 -25.47 20.06 11.36
CA SER A 77 -24.59 19.65 12.45
C SER A 77 -24.04 18.24 12.22
N SER A 78 -22.75 18.04 12.48
CA SER A 78 -22.13 16.71 12.42
C SER A 78 -21.36 16.38 13.70
N ALA A 79 -21.55 15.16 14.21
CA ALA A 79 -20.85 14.65 15.39
C ALA A 79 -20.26 13.27 15.08
N ASN A 80 -18.96 13.10 15.27
CA ASN A 80 -18.29 11.81 15.09
C ASN A 80 -17.34 11.56 16.27
N THR A 81 -17.57 10.49 17.02
CA THR A 81 -16.67 10.06 18.13
C THR A 81 -15.74 8.92 17.72
N GLY A 82 -15.83 8.47 16.47
CA GLY A 82 -14.97 7.46 15.89
C GLY A 82 -13.98 8.03 14.88
N VAL A 83 -13.75 7.30 13.79
CA VAL A 83 -12.76 7.64 12.76
C VAL A 83 -13.48 7.96 11.46
N ARG A 84 -13.14 9.08 10.82
CA ARG A 84 -13.57 9.40 9.44
C ARG A 84 -12.40 9.15 8.50
N VAL A 85 -12.59 8.31 7.48
CA VAL A 85 -11.55 7.91 6.54
C VAL A 85 -12.08 7.92 5.11
N SER A 86 -11.52 8.80 4.27
CA SER A 86 -11.82 8.81 2.84
C SER A 86 -10.94 7.78 2.13
N GLY A 87 -11.53 6.66 1.72
CA GLY A 87 -10.87 5.63 0.91
C GLY A 87 -10.04 4.63 1.72
N ALA A 88 -10.69 3.81 2.55
CA ALA A 88 -10.05 2.66 3.16
C ALA A 88 -9.90 1.52 2.15
N SER A 89 -8.67 1.07 1.94
CA SER A 89 -8.34 -0.08 1.07
C SER A 89 -8.11 -1.39 1.85
N GLY A 90 -8.20 -1.34 3.18
CA GLY A 90 -8.06 -2.48 4.08
C GLY A 90 -9.31 -2.72 4.93
N ALA A 91 -9.25 -3.67 5.86
CA ALA A 91 -10.39 -4.01 6.72
C ALA A 91 -10.81 -2.83 7.61
N LEU A 92 -12.11 -2.51 7.59
CA LEU A 92 -12.75 -1.56 8.49
C LEU A 92 -13.40 -2.31 9.64
N ARG A 93 -13.11 -1.91 10.88
CA ARG A 93 -13.71 -2.54 12.06
C ARG A 93 -14.14 -1.52 13.11
N ALA A 94 -15.40 -1.59 13.50
CA ALA A 94 -15.93 -0.91 14.67
C ALA A 94 -16.14 -1.93 15.79
N ASP A 95 -15.68 -1.63 17.00
CA ASP A 95 -15.77 -2.54 18.16
C ASP A 95 -16.13 -1.79 19.43
N ARG A 96 -17.16 -2.24 20.15
CA ARG A 96 -17.64 -1.59 21.38
C ARG A 96 -17.84 -0.08 21.17
N THR A 97 -18.75 0.26 20.27
CA THR A 97 -19.10 1.64 19.94
C THR A 97 -20.26 2.15 20.77
N GLY A 98 -20.28 3.45 21.07
CA GLY A 98 -21.37 4.12 21.77
C GLY A 98 -22.58 4.39 20.88
N GLU A 99 -23.54 5.14 21.41
CA GLU A 99 -24.78 5.50 20.72
C GLU A 99 -24.62 6.75 19.84
N ALA A 100 -25.16 6.71 18.61
CA ALA A 100 -25.20 7.84 17.70
C ALA A 100 -26.63 8.37 17.59
N THR A 101 -26.83 9.64 17.95
CA THR A 101 -28.14 10.30 17.86
C THR A 101 -28.06 11.56 17.02
N ALA A 102 -28.85 11.63 15.96
CA ALA A 102 -28.98 12.82 15.13
C ALA A 102 -30.42 13.33 15.14
N SER A 103 -30.60 14.64 15.28
CA SER A 103 -31.92 15.28 15.19
C SER A 103 -31.86 16.60 14.43
N GLY A 104 -33.00 16.99 13.83
CA GLY A 104 -33.13 18.26 13.10
C GLY A 104 -32.32 18.34 11.80
N GLY A 105 -32.04 17.21 11.15
CA GLY A 105 -31.25 17.16 9.91
C GLY A 105 -29.72 17.14 10.11
N GLY A 106 -29.25 16.77 11.31
CA GLY A 106 -27.83 16.53 11.59
C GLY A 106 -27.37 15.12 11.21
N SER A 107 -26.07 14.86 11.34
CA SER A 107 -25.42 13.56 11.12
C SER A 107 -24.58 13.16 12.34
N ALA A 108 -24.76 11.95 12.86
CA ALA A 108 -24.02 11.44 14.00
C ALA A 108 -23.44 10.05 13.71
N ASN A 109 -22.18 9.82 14.08
CA ASN A 109 -21.50 8.53 13.92
C ASN A 109 -20.67 8.15 15.15
N THR A 110 -20.76 6.89 15.54
CA THR A 110 -19.94 6.28 16.59
C THR A 110 -19.24 5.05 16.01
N GLY A 111 -18.20 5.25 15.18
CA GLY A 111 -17.58 4.09 14.52
C GLY A 111 -16.60 4.48 13.42
N VAL A 112 -16.73 3.89 12.24
CA VAL A 112 -15.95 4.27 11.06
C VAL A 112 -16.89 4.88 10.02
N ASP A 113 -16.60 6.10 9.59
CA ASP A 113 -17.35 6.88 8.60
C ASP A 113 -16.45 7.13 7.37
N GLY A 114 -16.98 7.05 6.15
CA GLY A 114 -16.17 7.04 4.92
C GLY A 114 -16.80 7.76 3.74
#